data_AF-A0A3D1A273-F1
#
_entry.id   AF-A0A3D1A273-F1
#
_cell.length_a   1.000
_cell.length_b   1.000
_cell.length_c   1.000
_cell.angle_alpha   90.00
_cell.angle_beta   90.00
_cell.angle_gamma   90.00
#
_symmetry.space_group_name_H-M   'P 1'
#
loop_
_entity.id
_entity.type
_entity.pdbx_description
1 polymer ?
#
loop_
_entity_poly.entity_id
_entity_poly.type
_entity_poly.pdbx_seq_one_letter_code
_entity_poly.pdbx_strand_id
1 'polypeptide(L)'
;MIRLVFALRRQPHLSRAQFQEYWLNQHAPLVAGFSTDLQIMRYVQTHTLDDQSNSAAQQARGDMEAEYDGVAELWWSSERDLADQSSSAALKASAALLEDEKTFIDLENSPIWFAYEYPQINPAPETIIASPKSNIVRVFFPLRHKDSISEDDARHYWLTHHGPIVRSHAQASGTLCYRQVHRARSPMDENLQAARGTKAKPYLGHAEAWLDRGQIATDESRLANAAFIEDEHNFIDMNRSTIFFGKEHSIIDKRFQ
;
A
#
# COMPACT_ATOMS: atom_id res chain seq x y z
N MET A 1 7.47 13.71 4.61
CA MET A 1 6.65 12.85 5.48
C MET A 1 7.15 11.43 5.35
N ILE A 2 7.23 10.71 6.46
CA ILE A 2 7.44 9.26 6.47
C ILE A 2 6.08 8.57 6.55
N ARG A 3 5.96 7.42 5.91
CA ARG A 3 4.72 6.64 5.89
C ARG A 3 4.96 5.21 6.36
N LEU A 4 4.10 4.72 7.22
CA LEU A 4 3.98 3.30 7.55
C LEU A 4 3.05 2.63 6.55
N VAL A 5 3.42 1.44 6.10
CA VAL A 5 2.63 0.59 5.22
C VAL A 5 2.48 -0.75 5.91
N PHE A 6 1.25 -1.21 6.07
CA PHE A 6 0.94 -2.49 6.71
C PHE A 6 -0.02 -3.27 5.81
N ALA A 7 0.50 -4.26 5.09
CA ALA A 7 -0.31 -5.12 4.22
C ALA A 7 -0.87 -6.27 5.05
N LEU A 8 -2.20 -6.35 5.14
CA LEU A 8 -2.88 -7.12 6.17
C LEU A 8 -3.42 -8.44 5.61
N ARG A 9 -3.09 -9.53 6.29
CA ARG A 9 -3.84 -10.78 6.23
C ARG A 9 -4.74 -10.86 7.45
N ARG A 10 -5.99 -11.24 7.24
CA ARG A 10 -6.93 -11.49 8.33
C ARG A 10 -6.56 -12.77 9.11
N GLN A 11 -6.99 -12.84 10.36
CA GLN A 11 -6.96 -14.10 11.10
C GLN A 11 -7.74 -15.21 10.37
N PRO A 12 -7.29 -16.49 10.38
CA PRO A 12 -7.90 -17.57 9.60
C PRO A 12 -9.39 -17.84 9.89
N HIS A 13 -9.86 -17.47 11.09
CA HIS A 13 -11.24 -17.67 11.50
C HIS A 13 -12.21 -16.58 11.00
N LEU A 14 -11.69 -15.50 10.38
CA LEU A 14 -12.48 -14.40 9.83
C LEU A 14 -12.63 -14.53 8.32
N SER A 15 -13.82 -14.22 7.82
CA SER A 15 -14.00 -13.88 6.40
C SER A 15 -13.40 -12.50 6.10
N ARG A 16 -13.10 -12.21 4.82
CA ARG A 16 -12.62 -10.89 4.39
C ARG A 16 -13.61 -9.78 4.77
N ALA A 17 -14.91 -10.02 4.58
CA ALA A 17 -15.97 -9.08 4.95
C ALA A 17 -15.99 -8.77 6.46
N GLN A 18 -15.94 -9.80 7.32
CA GLN A 18 -15.89 -9.60 8.78
C GLN A 18 -14.63 -8.85 9.21
N PHE A 19 -13.48 -9.18 8.62
CA PHE A 19 -12.22 -8.49 8.87
C PHE A 19 -12.31 -7.01 8.51
N GLN A 20 -12.75 -6.70 7.28
CA GLN A 20 -12.88 -5.33 6.78
C GLN A 20 -13.92 -4.53 7.59
N GLU A 21 -15.04 -5.13 7.97
CA GLU A 21 -16.06 -4.51 8.80
C GLU A 21 -15.53 -4.15 10.20
N TYR A 22 -14.87 -5.10 10.88
CA TYR A 22 -14.25 -4.84 12.19
C TYR A 22 -13.17 -3.77 12.08
N TRP A 23 -12.30 -3.88 11.07
CA TRP A 23 -11.18 -2.98 10.87
C TRP A 23 -11.64 -1.54 10.63
N LEU A 24 -12.73 -1.34 9.87
CA LEU A 24 -13.29 -0.01 9.62
C LEU A 24 -14.10 0.53 10.79
N ASN A 25 -14.97 -0.28 11.39
CA ASN A 25 -15.97 0.21 12.32
C ASN A 25 -15.51 0.20 13.79
N GLN A 26 -14.51 -0.60 14.14
CA GLN A 26 -14.01 -0.74 15.52
C GLN A 26 -12.56 -0.27 15.65
N HIS A 27 -11.66 -0.84 14.85
CA HIS A 27 -10.24 -0.50 14.93
C HIS A 27 -9.95 0.92 14.41
N ALA A 28 -10.61 1.36 13.33
CA ALA A 28 -10.36 2.70 12.78
C ALA A 28 -10.70 3.84 13.77
N PRO A 29 -11.88 3.83 14.44
CA PRO A 29 -12.17 4.80 15.50
C PRO A 29 -11.19 4.74 16.67
N LEU A 30 -10.71 3.55 17.04
CA LEU A 30 -9.70 3.39 18.09
C LEU A 30 -8.39 4.10 17.71
N VAL A 31 -7.87 3.88 16.50
CA VAL A 31 -6.69 4.58 15.98
C VAL A 31 -6.92 6.10 15.91
N ALA A 32 -8.09 6.52 15.45
CA ALA A 32 -8.46 7.94 15.41
C ALA A 32 -8.44 8.59 16.80
N GLY A 33 -8.94 7.88 17.82
CA GLY A 33 -8.91 8.31 19.22
C GLY A 33 -7.49 8.52 19.77
N PHE A 34 -6.51 7.74 19.30
CA PHE A 34 -5.10 7.87 19.68
C PHE A 34 -4.27 8.77 18.74
N SER A 35 -4.89 9.36 17.72
CA SER A 35 -4.15 10.06 16.66
C SER A 35 -3.33 11.26 17.13
N THR A 36 -3.73 11.91 18.23
CA THR A 36 -2.97 13.00 18.84
C THR A 36 -1.78 12.47 19.62
N ASP A 37 -1.98 11.44 20.45
CA ASP A 37 -0.92 10.82 21.27
C ASP A 37 0.17 10.19 20.41
N LEU A 38 -0.22 9.64 19.26
CA LEU A 38 0.67 9.00 18.28
C LEU A 38 1.12 9.96 17.16
N GLN A 39 0.74 11.25 17.23
CA GLN A 39 1.04 12.27 16.21
C GLN A 39 0.73 11.85 14.76
N ILE A 40 -0.32 11.05 14.56
CA ILE A 40 -0.73 10.57 13.23
C ILE A 40 -1.30 11.75 12.45
N MET A 41 -0.69 12.05 11.30
CA MET A 41 -1.11 13.12 10.38
C MET A 41 -2.18 12.66 9.40
N ARG A 42 -2.10 11.39 8.99
CA ARG A 42 -3.05 10.78 8.06
C ARG A 42 -3.15 9.29 8.34
N TYR A 43 -4.36 8.74 8.17
CA TYR A 43 -4.62 7.31 8.23
C TYR A 43 -5.63 6.94 7.15
N VAL A 44 -5.22 6.05 6.25
CA VAL A 44 -6.06 5.51 5.17
C VAL A 44 -6.07 3.99 5.30
N GLN A 45 -7.26 3.41 5.16
CA GLN A 45 -7.42 1.97 4.92
C GLN A 45 -7.76 1.77 3.45
N THR A 46 -7.02 0.88 2.78
CA THR A 46 -7.39 0.39 1.45
C THR A 46 -7.91 -1.04 1.61
N HIS A 47 -9.20 -1.24 1.41
CA HIS A 47 -9.85 -2.55 1.47
C HIS A 47 -9.77 -3.22 0.11
N THR A 48 -9.18 -4.40 0.05
CA THR A 48 -9.06 -5.17 -1.19
C THR A 48 -10.45 -5.56 -1.69
N LEU A 49 -10.69 -5.33 -2.98
CA LEU A 49 -11.93 -5.75 -3.65
C LEU A 49 -11.99 -7.28 -3.77
N ASP A 50 -13.20 -7.83 -3.69
CA ASP A 50 -13.46 -9.25 -3.92
C ASP A 50 -14.15 -9.42 -5.27
N ASP A 51 -13.40 -9.18 -6.35
CA ASP A 51 -13.90 -9.31 -7.73
C ASP A 51 -12.81 -9.87 -8.68
N GLN A 52 -13.24 -10.27 -9.88
CA GLN A 52 -12.38 -10.96 -10.86
C GLN A 52 -11.24 -10.11 -11.43
N SER A 53 -11.26 -8.78 -11.21
CA SER A 53 -10.18 -7.90 -11.70
C SER A 53 -8.84 -8.21 -11.05
N ASN A 54 -8.83 -8.63 -9.78
CA ASN A 54 -7.59 -9.03 -9.09
C ASN A 54 -6.95 -10.24 -9.76
N SER A 55 -7.74 -11.30 -9.98
CA SER A 55 -7.24 -12.50 -10.66
C SER A 55 -6.79 -12.20 -12.09
N ALA A 56 -7.50 -11.33 -12.81
CA ALA A 56 -7.09 -10.94 -14.17
C ALA A 56 -5.77 -10.15 -14.17
N ALA A 57 -5.58 -9.23 -13.23
CA ALA A 57 -4.37 -8.44 -13.11
C ALA A 57 -3.13 -9.27 -12.70
N GLN A 58 -3.33 -10.28 -11.85
CA GLN A 58 -2.29 -11.25 -11.52
C GLN A 58 -1.95 -12.13 -12.74
N GLN A 59 -2.95 -12.75 -13.37
CA GLN A 59 -2.75 -13.61 -14.55
C GLN A 59 -2.02 -12.91 -15.70
N ALA A 60 -2.28 -11.62 -15.91
CA ALA A 60 -1.59 -10.82 -16.94
C ALA A 60 -0.06 -10.72 -16.70
N ARG A 61 0.41 -10.97 -15.48
CA ARG A 61 1.83 -10.95 -15.05
C ARG A 61 2.38 -12.34 -14.75
N GLY A 62 1.56 -13.39 -14.86
CA GLY A 62 1.92 -14.77 -14.51
C GLY A 62 1.57 -15.14 -13.07
N ASP A 63 2.31 -16.11 -12.52
CA ASP A 63 2.10 -16.57 -11.15
C ASP A 63 2.54 -15.49 -10.14
N MET A 64 1.69 -15.23 -9.14
CA MET A 64 1.90 -14.22 -8.11
C MET A 64 1.48 -14.73 -6.73
N GLU A 65 1.97 -14.08 -5.67
CA GLU A 65 1.48 -14.33 -4.31
C GLU A 65 -0.01 -13.96 -4.20
N ALA A 66 -0.73 -14.64 -3.31
CA ALA A 66 -2.11 -14.29 -3.01
C ALA A 66 -2.20 -12.86 -2.47
N GLU A 67 -3.25 -12.13 -2.88
CA GLU A 67 -3.44 -10.76 -2.43
C GLU A 67 -3.70 -10.66 -0.92
N TYR A 68 -3.51 -9.45 -0.39
CA TYR A 68 -3.81 -9.11 1.00
C TYR A 68 -5.30 -8.73 1.14
N ASP A 69 -5.82 -8.76 2.36
CA ASP A 69 -7.21 -8.36 2.64
C ASP A 69 -7.39 -6.84 2.67
N GLY A 70 -6.29 -6.11 2.82
CA GLY A 70 -6.22 -4.67 2.67
C GLY A 70 -4.86 -4.13 3.11
N VAL A 71 -4.73 -2.80 3.11
CA VAL A 71 -3.51 -2.10 3.51
C VAL A 71 -3.84 -0.92 4.42
N ALA A 72 -3.24 -0.90 5.61
CA ALA A 72 -3.23 0.28 6.47
C ALA A 72 -2.06 1.17 6.09
N GLU A 73 -2.31 2.47 5.94
CA GLU A 73 -1.25 3.45 5.70
C GLU A 73 -1.40 4.62 6.65
N LEU A 74 -0.30 4.96 7.32
CA LEU A 74 -0.26 6.03 8.31
C LEU A 74 0.92 6.95 8.01
N TRP A 75 0.73 8.25 8.19
CA TRP A 75 1.77 9.25 7.90
C TRP A 75 2.11 10.09 9.12
N TRP A 76 3.40 10.45 9.22
CA TRP A 76 3.94 11.43 10.17
C TRP A 76 4.70 12.51 9.42
N SER A 77 4.84 13.69 10.04
CA SER A 77 5.57 14.83 9.46
C SER A 77 7.03 14.48 9.18
N SER A 78 7.71 13.80 10.12
CA SER A 78 9.11 13.39 9.99
C SER A 78 9.41 12.08 10.74
N GLU A 79 10.57 11.47 10.47
CA GLU A 79 11.06 10.32 11.25
C GLU A 79 11.30 10.67 12.72
N ARG A 80 11.67 11.93 13.00
CA ARG A 80 11.90 12.40 14.37
C ARG A 80 10.62 12.37 15.19
N ASP A 81 9.52 12.87 14.63
CA ASP A 81 8.20 12.84 15.30
C ASP A 81 7.72 11.41 15.57
N LEU A 82 8.17 10.46 14.73
CA LEU A 82 7.92 9.04 14.94
C LEU A 82 8.81 8.46 16.07
N ALA A 83 10.09 8.84 16.13
CA ALA A 83 11.04 8.37 17.14
C ALA A 83 10.78 8.98 18.54
N ASP A 84 10.23 10.19 18.62
CA ASP A 84 9.96 10.91 19.86
C ASP A 84 8.69 10.41 20.58
N GLN A 85 8.02 9.36 20.08
CA GLN A 85 6.85 8.70 20.68
C GLN A 85 7.19 7.84 21.92
N SER A 86 8.00 8.37 22.82
CA SER A 86 8.37 7.73 24.10
C SER A 86 7.45 8.14 25.27
N SER A 87 6.45 8.98 25.01
CA SER A 87 5.52 9.44 26.04
C SER A 87 4.69 8.27 26.59
N SER A 88 4.32 8.35 27.88
CA SER A 88 3.49 7.30 28.49
C SER A 88 2.14 7.12 27.80
N ALA A 89 1.59 8.18 27.19
CA ALA A 89 0.36 8.12 26.40
C ALA A 89 0.58 7.37 25.08
N ALA A 90 1.64 7.70 24.33
CA ALA A 90 1.99 7.03 23.08
C ALA A 90 2.27 5.53 23.28
N LEU A 91 2.96 5.16 24.36
CA LEU A 91 3.23 3.76 24.70
C LEU A 91 1.93 2.99 25.03
N LYS A 92 1.02 3.60 25.80
CA LYS A 92 -0.29 2.99 26.11
C LYS A 92 -1.15 2.85 24.87
N ALA A 93 -1.19 3.88 24.02
CA ALA A 93 -1.89 3.85 22.74
C ALA A 93 -1.34 2.74 21.83
N SER A 94 -0.03 2.66 21.66
CA SER A 94 0.61 1.62 20.85
C SER A 94 0.34 0.21 21.37
N ALA A 95 0.37 0.02 22.69
CA ALA A 95 0.03 -1.28 23.31
C ALA A 95 -1.45 -1.63 23.09
N ALA A 96 -2.36 -0.68 23.28
CA ALA A 96 -3.79 -0.90 23.04
C ALA A 96 -4.08 -1.26 21.57
N LEU A 97 -3.45 -0.58 20.63
CA LEU A 97 -3.56 -0.91 19.20
C LEU A 97 -3.02 -2.31 18.91
N LEU A 98 -1.84 -2.68 19.43
CA LEU A 98 -1.27 -4.01 19.22
C LEU A 98 -2.16 -5.13 19.80
N GLU A 99 -2.76 -4.93 20.98
CA GLU A 99 -3.70 -5.90 21.54
C GLU A 99 -4.95 -6.06 20.69
N ASP A 100 -5.49 -4.95 20.15
CA ASP A 100 -6.63 -5.01 19.25
C ASP A 100 -6.27 -5.68 17.91
N GLU A 101 -5.12 -5.32 17.32
CA GLU A 101 -4.62 -5.91 16.06
C GLU A 101 -4.52 -7.43 16.14
N LYS A 102 -4.07 -8.00 17.27
CA LYS A 102 -3.98 -9.46 17.48
C LYS A 102 -5.31 -10.18 17.30
N THR A 103 -6.44 -9.50 17.52
CA THR A 103 -7.77 -10.12 17.47
C THR A 103 -8.23 -10.41 16.03
N PHE A 104 -7.77 -9.62 15.05
CA PHE A 104 -8.29 -9.69 13.68
C PHE A 104 -7.22 -9.77 12.58
N ILE A 105 -5.96 -9.43 12.86
CA ILE A 105 -4.84 -9.52 11.91
C ILE A 105 -3.98 -10.75 12.22
N ASP A 106 -3.65 -11.51 11.17
CA ASP A 106 -2.55 -12.47 11.20
C ASP A 106 -1.22 -11.70 11.10
N LEU A 107 -0.73 -11.24 12.25
CA LEU A 107 0.43 -10.36 12.38
C LEU A 107 1.73 -10.99 11.82
N GLU A 108 1.85 -12.31 11.93
CA GLU A 108 3.01 -13.05 11.46
C GLU A 108 3.16 -12.94 9.94
N ASN A 109 2.04 -13.04 9.22
CA ASN A 109 2.00 -13.06 7.76
C ASN A 109 1.59 -11.71 7.14
N SER A 110 1.54 -10.65 7.94
CA SER A 110 1.22 -9.29 7.51
C SER A 110 2.49 -8.42 7.52
N PRO A 111 3.13 -8.16 6.36
CA PRO A 111 4.36 -7.38 6.32
C PRO A 111 4.09 -5.90 6.61
N ILE A 112 5.01 -5.30 7.36
CA ILE A 112 4.92 -3.93 7.83
C ILE A 112 6.27 -3.22 7.67
N TRP A 113 6.25 -2.01 7.09
CA TRP A 113 7.47 -1.24 6.82
C TRP A 113 7.22 0.26 6.68
N PHE A 114 8.26 1.06 6.92
CA PHE A 114 8.28 2.48 6.59
C PHE A 114 8.76 2.75 5.17
N ALA A 115 8.22 3.79 4.56
CA ALA A 115 8.47 4.13 3.16
C ALA A 115 8.39 5.64 2.89
N TYR A 116 8.95 6.01 1.74
CA TYR A 116 8.88 7.35 1.15
C TYR A 116 8.17 7.32 -0.20
N GLU A 117 7.34 8.33 -0.44
CA GLU A 117 6.59 8.49 -1.69
C GLU A 117 7.39 9.30 -2.72
N TYR A 118 7.42 8.81 -3.95
CA TYR A 118 8.01 9.44 -5.12
C TYR A 118 6.91 9.60 -6.18
N PRO A 119 6.17 10.72 -6.18
CA PRO A 119 5.13 10.98 -7.15
C PRO A 119 5.67 10.97 -8.58
N GLN A 120 4.98 10.26 -9.47
CA GLN A 120 5.35 10.14 -10.87
C GLN A 120 4.29 10.79 -11.78
N ILE A 121 3.01 10.60 -11.46
CA ILE A 121 1.87 11.26 -12.10
C ILE A 121 1.08 11.94 -10.99
N ASN A 122 1.00 13.26 -11.05
CA ASN A 122 0.22 14.05 -10.09
C ASN A 122 -1.28 13.76 -10.25
N PRO A 123 -2.04 13.79 -9.16
CA PRO A 123 -3.46 13.47 -9.19
C PRO A 123 -4.25 14.46 -10.05
N ALA A 124 -5.11 13.94 -10.92
CA ALA A 124 -6.08 14.70 -11.69
C ALA A 124 -7.47 14.04 -11.57
N PRO A 125 -8.43 14.62 -10.81
CA PRO A 125 -8.37 15.87 -10.06
C PRO A 125 -7.41 15.82 -8.86
N GLU A 126 -6.99 16.99 -8.33
CA GLU A 126 -5.96 17.12 -7.28
C GLU A 126 -6.22 16.27 -6.02
N THR A 127 -7.48 16.04 -5.67
CA THR A 127 -7.89 15.19 -4.56
C THR A 127 -8.53 13.92 -5.08
N ILE A 128 -7.70 12.97 -5.53
CA ILE A 128 -8.18 11.66 -5.94
C ILE A 128 -8.24 10.68 -4.76
N ILE A 129 -9.38 10.00 -4.64
CA ILE A 129 -9.60 8.91 -3.69
C ILE A 129 -10.47 7.83 -4.33
N ALA A 130 -10.05 6.58 -4.18
CA ALA A 130 -10.81 5.41 -4.61
C ALA A 130 -11.93 5.08 -3.61
N SER A 131 -12.85 6.02 -3.33
CA SER A 131 -13.90 5.80 -2.33
C SER A 131 -14.85 4.65 -2.71
N PRO A 132 -15.52 4.01 -1.74
CA PRO A 132 -16.44 2.89 -2.03
C PRO A 132 -17.56 3.22 -3.03
N LYS A 133 -17.95 4.50 -3.13
CA LYS A 133 -19.02 4.97 -4.01
C LYS A 133 -18.54 5.55 -5.35
N SER A 134 -17.23 5.65 -5.59
CA SER A 134 -16.68 6.14 -6.86
C SER A 134 -16.43 5.00 -7.86
N ASN A 135 -16.20 5.33 -9.13
CA ASN A 135 -15.68 4.36 -10.11
C ASN A 135 -14.16 4.18 -10.03
N ILE A 136 -13.50 4.99 -9.21
CA ILE A 136 -12.04 5.00 -9.07
C ILE A 136 -11.63 3.83 -8.20
N VAL A 137 -10.64 3.07 -8.65
CA VAL A 137 -9.96 2.06 -7.83
C VAL A 137 -8.51 2.43 -7.65
N ARG A 138 -7.96 1.97 -6.52
CA ARG A 138 -6.54 2.06 -6.27
C ARG A 138 -5.90 0.71 -6.54
N VAL A 139 -4.90 0.70 -7.41
CA VAL A 139 -3.94 -0.39 -7.55
C VAL A 139 -2.95 -0.30 -6.40
N PHE A 140 -2.72 -1.41 -5.72
CA PHE A 140 -1.63 -1.58 -4.78
C PHE A 140 -0.77 -2.76 -5.26
N PHE A 141 0.47 -2.46 -5.66
CA PHE A 141 1.39 -3.44 -6.24
C PHE A 141 2.70 -3.49 -5.45
N PRO A 142 2.75 -4.23 -4.32
CA PRO A 142 3.98 -4.49 -3.58
C PRO A 142 4.85 -5.46 -4.36
N LEU A 143 6.11 -5.07 -4.52
CA LEU A 143 7.02 -5.77 -5.43
C LEU A 143 8.33 -6.15 -4.73
N ARG A 144 8.78 -7.37 -5.03
CA ARG A 144 10.14 -7.83 -4.75
C ARG A 144 10.91 -7.83 -6.06
N HIS A 145 12.20 -7.51 -5.97
CA HIS A 145 13.07 -7.54 -7.13
C HIS A 145 13.51 -8.98 -7.43
N LYS A 146 13.96 -9.22 -8.66
CA LYS A 146 14.60 -10.49 -9.04
C LYS A 146 15.91 -10.69 -8.30
N ASP A 147 16.26 -11.94 -8.02
CA ASP A 147 17.55 -12.27 -7.40
C ASP A 147 18.76 -11.94 -8.31
N SER A 148 18.54 -11.74 -9.60
CA SER A 148 19.58 -11.41 -10.59
C SER A 148 19.99 -9.93 -10.62
N ILE A 149 19.30 -9.07 -9.88
CA ILE A 149 19.59 -7.63 -9.79
C ILE A 149 19.70 -7.26 -8.31
N SER A 150 20.56 -6.30 -7.96
CA SER A 150 20.64 -5.84 -6.58
C SER A 150 19.39 -5.02 -6.21
N GLU A 151 19.06 -4.91 -4.93
CA GLU A 151 17.94 -4.05 -4.49
C GLU A 151 18.17 -2.59 -4.91
N ASP A 152 19.40 -2.09 -4.81
CA ASP A 152 19.75 -0.71 -5.19
C ASP A 152 19.57 -0.47 -6.69
N ASP A 153 20.03 -1.41 -7.53
CA ASP A 153 19.86 -1.32 -8.98
C ASP A 153 18.37 -1.45 -9.37
N ALA A 154 17.62 -2.32 -8.72
CA ALA A 154 16.19 -2.46 -8.98
C ALA A 154 15.41 -1.19 -8.59
N ARG A 155 15.75 -0.56 -7.45
CA ARG A 155 15.18 0.73 -7.05
C ARG A 155 15.54 1.83 -8.03
N HIS A 156 16.80 1.87 -8.46
CA HIS A 156 17.27 2.82 -9.45
C HIS A 156 16.52 2.64 -10.78
N TYR A 157 16.46 1.42 -11.30
CA TYR A 157 15.75 1.06 -12.52
C TYR A 157 14.27 1.43 -12.44
N TRP A 158 13.61 1.10 -11.34
CA TRP A 158 12.20 1.43 -11.13
C TRP A 158 11.96 2.94 -11.22
N LEU A 159 12.83 3.76 -10.63
CA LEU A 159 12.71 5.21 -10.63
C LEU A 159 13.09 5.86 -11.98
N THR A 160 14.16 5.39 -12.61
CA THR A 160 14.79 6.06 -13.76
C THR A 160 14.42 5.47 -15.11
N HIS A 161 13.82 4.28 -15.17
CA HIS A 161 13.40 3.62 -16.41
C HIS A 161 11.89 3.33 -16.41
N HIS A 162 11.41 2.54 -15.45
CA HIS A 162 9.98 2.19 -15.37
C HIS A 162 9.09 3.41 -15.11
N GLY A 163 9.49 4.29 -14.19
CA GLY A 163 8.76 5.54 -13.91
C GLY A 163 8.49 6.38 -15.18
N PRO A 164 9.52 6.70 -16.00
CA PRO A 164 9.32 7.32 -17.30
C PRO A 164 8.36 6.59 -18.25
N ILE A 165 8.38 5.25 -18.31
CA ILE A 165 7.46 4.47 -19.14
C ILE A 165 6.02 4.67 -18.66
N VAL A 166 5.76 4.60 -17.35
CA VAL A 166 4.42 4.85 -16.81
C VAL A 166 3.95 6.29 -17.13
N ARG A 167 4.84 7.28 -17.01
CA ARG A 167 4.52 8.68 -17.35
C ARG A 167 4.24 8.87 -18.84
N SER A 168 5.01 8.25 -19.75
CA SER A 168 4.81 8.40 -21.19
C SER A 168 3.49 7.81 -21.68
N HIS A 169 2.97 6.81 -20.98
CA HIS A 169 1.70 6.16 -21.29
C HIS A 169 0.51 6.64 -20.45
N ALA A 170 0.71 7.57 -19.50
CA ALA A 170 -0.30 8.00 -18.53
C ALA A 170 -1.68 8.34 -19.15
N GLN A 171 -1.67 9.11 -20.24
CA GLN A 171 -2.89 9.51 -20.94
C GLN A 171 -3.56 8.33 -21.64
N ALA A 172 -2.78 7.45 -22.27
CA ALA A 172 -3.28 6.28 -22.97
C ALA A 172 -3.86 5.23 -22.00
N SER A 173 -3.23 5.05 -20.84
CA SER A 173 -3.69 4.10 -19.82
C SER A 173 -4.80 4.65 -18.92
N GLY A 174 -5.14 5.94 -19.04
CA GLY A 174 -6.14 6.58 -18.17
C GLY A 174 -5.67 6.71 -16.71
N THR A 175 -4.36 6.69 -16.46
CA THR A 175 -3.80 6.72 -15.10
C THR A 175 -3.98 8.10 -14.50
N LEU A 176 -4.84 8.21 -13.49
CA LEU A 176 -5.21 9.48 -12.86
C LEU A 176 -4.17 9.95 -11.83
N CYS A 177 -3.44 9.02 -11.22
CA CYS A 177 -2.32 9.28 -10.33
C CYS A 177 -1.44 8.04 -10.30
N TYR A 178 -0.12 8.23 -10.17
CA TYR A 178 0.85 7.15 -10.00
C TYR A 178 1.95 7.58 -9.03
N ARG A 179 2.21 6.71 -8.06
CA ARG A 179 3.28 6.88 -7.07
C ARG A 179 4.13 5.63 -7.03
N GLN A 180 5.43 5.84 -6.97
CA GLN A 180 6.37 4.82 -6.55
C GLN A 180 6.65 5.04 -5.07
N VAL A 181 6.44 4.01 -4.27
CA VAL A 181 6.65 4.12 -2.83
C VAL A 181 7.75 3.17 -2.43
N HIS A 182 8.89 3.74 -2.07
CA HIS A 182 10.09 2.98 -1.81
C HIS A 182 10.26 2.77 -0.31
N ARG A 183 10.52 1.54 0.13
CA ARG A 183 10.86 1.23 1.52
C ARG A 183 12.02 2.12 1.97
N ALA A 184 11.92 2.69 3.17
CA ALA A 184 12.88 3.62 3.76
C ALA A 184 14.13 2.92 4.30
N ARG A 185 14.07 1.60 4.53
CA ARG A 185 15.11 0.82 5.24
C ARG A 185 15.39 1.42 6.62
N SER A 186 14.32 1.82 7.32
CA SER A 186 14.45 2.46 8.62
C SER A 186 14.77 1.40 9.68
N PRO A 187 15.70 1.65 10.63
CA PRO A 187 15.89 0.77 11.78
C PRO A 187 14.62 0.57 12.61
N MET A 188 13.65 1.48 12.48
CA MET A 188 12.34 1.38 13.14
C MET A 188 11.49 0.22 12.60
N ASP A 189 11.77 -0.27 11.39
CA ASP A 189 11.12 -1.45 10.80
C ASP A 189 11.29 -2.67 11.71
N GLU A 190 12.52 -2.91 12.21
CA GLU A 190 12.86 -4.10 13.01
C GLU A 190 12.10 -4.13 14.33
N ASN A 191 12.07 -3.01 15.04
CA ASN A 191 11.33 -2.90 16.31
C ASN A 191 9.84 -3.14 16.12
N LEU A 192 9.28 -2.60 15.03
CA LEU A 192 7.86 -2.70 14.73
C LEU A 192 7.46 -4.13 14.33
N GLN A 193 8.31 -4.80 13.54
CA GLN A 193 8.14 -6.20 13.15
C GLN A 193 8.30 -7.13 14.35
N ALA A 194 9.31 -6.90 15.20
CA ALA A 194 9.53 -7.69 16.41
C ALA A 194 8.34 -7.60 17.37
N ALA A 195 7.77 -6.42 17.58
CA ALA A 195 6.59 -6.22 18.43
C ALA A 195 5.35 -7.01 17.96
N ARG A 196 5.24 -7.23 16.64
CA ARG A 196 4.15 -7.97 16.00
C ARG A 196 4.47 -9.44 15.72
N GLY A 197 5.71 -9.87 15.93
CA GLY A 197 6.17 -11.20 15.52
C GLY A 197 6.11 -11.42 14.00
N THR A 198 6.21 -10.36 13.21
CA THR A 198 6.12 -10.42 11.75
C THR A 198 7.25 -11.27 11.18
N LYS A 199 6.90 -12.31 10.42
CA LYS A 199 7.84 -13.19 9.71
C LYS A 199 7.83 -12.97 8.20
N ALA A 200 6.75 -12.39 7.67
CA ALA A 200 6.66 -12.01 6.27
C ALA A 200 7.81 -11.05 5.91
N LYS A 201 8.60 -11.41 4.89
CA LYS A 201 9.70 -10.55 4.44
C LYS A 201 9.16 -9.25 3.85
N PRO A 202 9.75 -8.09 4.16
CA PRO A 202 9.34 -6.82 3.57
C PRO A 202 9.53 -6.82 2.05
N TYR A 203 8.75 -5.99 1.36
CA TYR A 203 8.90 -5.69 -0.06
C TYR A 203 9.99 -4.64 -0.29
N LEU A 204 10.44 -4.49 -1.53
CA LEU A 204 11.33 -3.37 -1.94
C LEU A 204 10.61 -2.01 -1.79
N GLY A 205 9.29 -2.06 -1.96
CA GLY A 205 8.36 -0.95 -1.98
C GLY A 205 7.07 -1.41 -2.66
N HIS A 206 6.25 -0.46 -3.10
CA HIS A 206 5.06 -0.74 -3.88
C HIS A 206 4.68 0.39 -4.82
N ALA A 207 4.11 0.04 -5.96
CA ALA A 207 3.47 0.96 -6.87
C ALA A 207 2.02 1.21 -6.43
N GLU A 208 1.58 2.46 -6.55
CA GLU A 208 0.19 2.86 -6.39
C GLU A 208 -0.28 3.57 -7.65
N ALA A 209 -1.42 3.17 -8.18
CA ALA A 209 -2.07 3.87 -9.28
C ALA A 209 -3.56 4.03 -9.02
N TRP A 210 -4.12 5.16 -9.44
CA TRP A 210 -5.57 5.39 -9.40
C TRP A 210 -6.12 5.35 -10.81
N LEU A 211 -7.12 4.51 -11.02
CA LEU A 211 -7.72 4.24 -12.32
C LEU A 211 -9.24 4.40 -12.21
N ASP A 212 -9.87 5.00 -13.22
CA ASP A 212 -11.33 5.03 -13.33
C ASP A 212 -11.83 3.82 -14.12
N ARG A 213 -12.53 2.89 -13.44
CA ARG A 213 -13.10 1.70 -14.07
C ARG A 213 -14.26 2.00 -15.02
N GLY A 214 -14.79 3.22 -15.02
CA GLY A 214 -15.78 3.67 -15.99
C GLY A 214 -15.20 3.94 -17.38
N GLN A 215 -13.87 4.01 -17.52
CA GLN A 215 -13.24 4.26 -18.82
C GLN A 215 -13.27 3.02 -19.71
N ILE A 216 -13.57 3.24 -20.99
CA ILE A 216 -13.58 2.20 -22.01
C ILE A 216 -12.14 1.89 -22.43
N ALA A 217 -11.75 0.62 -22.38
CA ALA A 217 -10.43 0.18 -22.83
C ALA A 217 -10.26 0.40 -24.34
N THR A 218 -9.18 1.05 -24.73
CA THR A 218 -8.80 1.29 -26.13
C THR A 218 -7.62 0.41 -26.54
N ASP A 219 -7.25 0.44 -27.82
CA ASP A 219 -6.07 -0.27 -28.29
C ASP A 219 -4.80 0.32 -27.67
N GLU A 220 -4.73 1.65 -27.55
CA GLU A 220 -3.63 2.37 -26.90
C GLU A 220 -3.53 2.02 -25.42
N SER A 221 -4.65 1.89 -24.70
CA SER A 221 -4.63 1.50 -23.29
C SER A 221 -4.11 0.07 -23.11
N ARG A 222 -4.42 -0.84 -24.05
CA ARG A 222 -3.88 -2.22 -24.04
C ARG A 222 -2.39 -2.25 -24.35
N LEU A 223 -1.93 -1.47 -25.33
CA LEU A 223 -0.50 -1.35 -25.65
C LEU A 223 0.31 -0.74 -24.50
N ALA A 224 -0.23 0.30 -23.85
CA ALA A 224 0.36 0.88 -22.64
C ALA A 224 0.52 -0.17 -21.53
N ASN A 225 -0.54 -0.92 -21.24
CA ASN A 225 -0.50 -1.96 -20.21
C ASN A 225 0.48 -3.10 -20.57
N ALA A 226 0.58 -3.48 -21.84
CA ALA A 226 1.57 -4.46 -22.29
C ALA A 226 3.00 -3.95 -22.09
N ALA A 227 3.28 -2.68 -22.41
CA ALA A 227 4.60 -2.07 -22.18
C ALA A 227 4.96 -2.02 -20.68
N PHE A 228 3.99 -1.77 -19.80
CA PHE A 228 4.21 -1.83 -18.35
C PHE A 228 4.61 -3.24 -17.91
N ILE A 229 3.83 -4.25 -18.30
CA ILE A 229 4.07 -5.64 -17.89
C ILE A 229 5.41 -6.15 -18.44
N GLU A 230 5.72 -5.87 -19.71
CA GLU A 230 7.00 -6.23 -20.32
C GLU A 230 8.18 -5.64 -19.53
N ASP A 231 8.10 -4.35 -19.17
CA ASP A 231 9.15 -3.69 -18.39
C ASP A 231 9.23 -4.18 -16.94
N GLU A 232 8.08 -4.40 -16.29
CA GLU A 232 8.01 -4.95 -14.94
C GLU A 232 8.76 -6.29 -14.85
N HIS A 233 8.67 -7.14 -15.88
CA HIS A 233 9.39 -8.41 -15.94
C HIS A 233 10.92 -8.26 -16.04
N ASN A 234 11.48 -7.07 -16.25
CA ASN A 234 12.93 -6.87 -16.22
C ASN A 234 13.51 -6.83 -14.80
N PHE A 235 12.73 -6.35 -13.82
CA PHE A 235 13.25 -6.11 -12.46
C PHE A 235 12.39 -6.72 -11.35
N ILE A 236 11.11 -7.03 -11.60
CA ILE A 236 10.19 -7.61 -10.62
C ILE A 236 10.25 -9.14 -10.65
N ASP A 237 10.23 -9.73 -9.46
CA ASP A 237 9.94 -11.13 -9.25
C ASP A 237 8.44 -11.32 -9.00
N MET A 238 7.70 -11.70 -10.05
CA MET A 238 6.25 -11.82 -10.00
C MET A 238 5.80 -12.89 -8.99
N ASN A 239 6.50 -14.02 -8.91
CA ASN A 239 6.18 -15.12 -8.00
C ASN A 239 6.29 -14.75 -6.52
N ARG A 240 7.07 -13.71 -6.21
CA ARG A 240 7.24 -13.17 -4.85
C ARG A 240 6.65 -11.76 -4.73
N SER A 241 5.72 -11.40 -5.60
CA SER A 241 5.02 -10.11 -5.58
C SER A 241 3.52 -10.37 -5.69
N THR A 242 2.70 -9.36 -5.43
CA THR A 242 1.25 -9.43 -5.66
C THR A 242 0.75 -8.09 -6.17
N ILE A 243 -0.38 -8.08 -6.85
CA ILE A 243 -1.10 -6.88 -7.23
C ILE A 243 -2.57 -7.05 -6.87
N PHE A 244 -3.20 -5.98 -6.40
CA PHE A 244 -4.64 -5.99 -6.18
C PHE A 244 -5.23 -4.58 -6.27
N PHE A 245 -6.53 -4.54 -6.47
CA PHE A 245 -7.35 -3.34 -6.45
C PHE A 245 -8.06 -3.21 -5.11
N GLY A 246 -8.21 -1.98 -4.64
CA GLY A 246 -8.92 -1.69 -3.42
C GLY A 246 -9.70 -0.38 -3.45
N LYS A 247 -10.51 -0.23 -2.40
CA LYS A 247 -11.28 0.97 -2.09
C LYS A 247 -10.76 1.61 -0.81
N GLU A 248 -10.70 2.94 -0.81
CA GLU A 248 -10.07 3.73 0.23
C GLU A 248 -11.09 4.30 1.21
N HIS A 249 -10.79 4.18 2.49
CA HIS A 249 -11.46 4.84 3.59
C HIS A 249 -10.45 5.80 4.25
N SER A 250 -10.69 7.11 4.14
CA SER A 250 -9.88 8.12 4.80
C SER A 250 -10.40 8.35 6.22
N ILE A 251 -9.60 7.96 7.21
CA ILE A 251 -10.00 7.97 8.63
C ILE A 251 -9.49 9.23 9.33
N ILE A 252 -8.22 9.58 9.07
CA ILE A 252 -7.58 10.79 9.57
C ILE A 252 -6.96 11.50 8.37
N ASP A 253 -7.18 12.81 8.24
CA ASP A 253 -6.49 13.64 7.27
C ASP A 253 -6.29 15.07 7.82
N LYS A 254 -5.09 15.33 8.36
CA LYS A 254 -4.71 16.63 8.94
C LYS A 254 -3.98 17.53 7.94
N ARG A 255 -3.93 17.18 6.65
CA ARG A 255 -3.21 17.98 5.63
C ARG A 255 -3.87 19.34 5.36
N PHE A 256 -5.10 19.54 5.81
CA PHE A 256 -5.90 20.75 5.63
C PHE A 256 -6.33 21.40 6.95
N GLN A 257 -5.72 20.99 8.07
CA GLN A 257 -6.00 21.52 9.42
C GLN A 257 -4.91 22.48 9.87
#